data_AF-A0A957SQ82-F1
#
_entry.id   AF-A0A957SQ82-F1
#
_cell.length_a   1.000
_cell.length_b   1.000
_cell.length_c   1.000
_cell.angle_alpha   90.00
_cell.angle_beta   90.00
_cell.angle_gamma   90.00
#
_symmetry.space_group_name_H-M   'P 1'
#
loop_
_entity.id
_entity.type
_entity.pdbx_description
1 polymer ?
#
loop_
_entity_poly.entity_id
_entity_poly.type
_entity_poly.pdbx_seq_one_letter_code
_entity_poly.pdbx_strand_id
1 'polypeptide(L)'
;LTNVASALRREPRIAERIPLISLMGGGLTSGNSTATAEFNIYVDPEAAHVVFSSGIPIKMCGLNLTRQANATDVEIARCRALGNRTGQIVADLLVFFAGTVKEVFGVSGGSLHDPCAVAALIDPTLIEFEPMHVAVELKGEHTYGMTVCDHRHLRGIGDEIKSIGKRKGETPNAEVGLRIDAERFFNLLIGTIGMYP
;
A
#
# COMPACT_ATOMS: atom_id res chain seq x y z
N LEU A 1 1.79 -12.83 0.61
CA LEU A 1 1.16 -13.15 -0.71
C LEU A 1 1.04 -14.66 -1.00
N THR A 2 1.28 -15.53 -0.01
CA THR A 2 1.38 -16.99 -0.13
C THR A 2 0.21 -17.65 -0.85
N ASN A 3 -1.04 -17.29 -0.48
CA ASN A 3 -2.24 -17.89 -1.08
C ASN A 3 -2.35 -17.56 -2.57
N VAL A 4 -2.08 -16.32 -2.96
CA VAL A 4 -2.14 -15.86 -4.37
C VAL A 4 -1.07 -16.57 -5.18
N ALA A 5 0.17 -16.59 -4.70
CA ALA A 5 1.27 -17.30 -5.37
C ALA A 5 0.98 -18.80 -5.49
N SER A 6 0.45 -19.44 -4.45
CA SER A 6 0.07 -20.85 -4.46
C SER A 6 -1.03 -21.13 -5.50
N ALA A 7 -2.04 -20.25 -5.61
CA ALA A 7 -3.08 -20.36 -6.62
C ALA A 7 -2.50 -20.22 -8.04
N LEU A 8 -1.62 -19.25 -8.28
CA LEU A 8 -0.96 -19.02 -9.57
C LEU A 8 -0.04 -20.19 -9.97
N ARG A 9 0.65 -20.79 -9.00
CA ARG A 9 1.48 -21.98 -9.24
C ARG A 9 0.64 -23.22 -9.54
N ARG A 10 -0.49 -23.37 -8.84
CA ARG A 10 -1.39 -24.52 -9.02
C ARG A 10 -2.18 -24.45 -10.33
N GLU A 11 -2.62 -23.27 -10.72
CA GLU A 11 -3.36 -23.04 -11.97
C GLU A 11 -2.89 -21.75 -12.65
N PRO A 12 -1.82 -21.79 -13.46
CA PRO A 12 -1.27 -20.59 -14.10
C PRO A 12 -2.25 -19.84 -15.00
N ARG A 13 -3.27 -20.52 -15.56
CA ARG A 13 -4.28 -19.91 -16.43
C ARG A 13 -5.18 -18.92 -15.71
N ILE A 14 -5.20 -18.91 -14.36
CA ILE A 14 -5.95 -17.86 -13.63
C ILE A 14 -5.34 -16.47 -13.86
N ALA A 15 -4.05 -16.37 -14.15
CA ALA A 15 -3.40 -15.08 -14.38
C ALA A 15 -4.06 -14.31 -15.53
N GLU A 16 -4.41 -15.00 -16.62
CA GLU A 16 -5.10 -14.42 -17.77
C GLU A 16 -6.55 -14.00 -17.47
N ARG A 17 -7.11 -14.43 -16.33
CA ARG A 17 -8.50 -14.18 -15.93
C ARG A 17 -8.63 -13.16 -14.81
N ILE A 18 -7.54 -12.79 -14.16
CA ILE A 18 -7.53 -11.79 -13.09
C ILE A 18 -7.30 -10.43 -13.74
N PRO A 19 -8.28 -9.51 -13.71
CA PRO A 19 -8.15 -8.23 -14.39
C PRO A 19 -7.16 -7.29 -13.68
N LEU A 20 -7.01 -7.44 -12.36
CA LEU A 20 -6.20 -6.57 -11.52
C LEU A 20 -5.97 -7.22 -10.16
N ILE A 21 -4.77 -7.05 -9.62
CA ILE A 21 -4.47 -7.25 -8.20
C ILE A 21 -4.23 -5.86 -7.59
N SER A 22 -5.07 -5.45 -6.64
CA SER A 22 -4.76 -4.33 -5.75
C SER A 22 -4.25 -4.90 -4.44
N LEU A 23 -2.99 -4.59 -4.10
CA LEU A 23 -2.34 -5.12 -2.90
C LEU A 23 -1.82 -4.01 -2.00
N MET A 24 -1.90 -4.25 -0.69
CA MET A 24 -1.12 -3.51 0.29
C MET A 24 0.13 -4.32 0.58
N GLY A 25 1.28 -3.70 0.36
CA GLY A 25 2.58 -4.32 0.65
C GLY A 25 3.71 -3.66 -0.11
N GLY A 26 4.92 -3.84 0.39
CA GLY A 26 6.12 -3.25 -0.19
C GLY A 26 6.26 -1.76 0.11
N GLY A 27 7.22 -1.13 -0.57
CA GLY A 27 7.49 0.29 -0.42
C GLY A 27 8.58 0.75 -1.37
N LEU A 28 8.43 1.98 -1.86
CA LEU A 28 9.42 2.62 -2.73
C LEU A 28 10.70 3.02 -1.98
N THR A 29 10.59 3.40 -0.70
CA THR A 29 11.64 4.14 0.01
C THR A 29 12.23 3.44 1.22
N SER A 30 11.40 2.79 2.05
CA SER A 30 11.81 2.20 3.33
C SER A 30 10.90 1.05 3.72
N GLY A 31 11.41 0.18 4.59
CA GLY A 31 10.65 -0.90 5.21
C GLY A 31 10.01 -0.53 6.56
N ASN A 32 9.37 -1.53 7.16
CA ASN A 32 8.90 -1.50 8.56
C ASN A 32 9.26 -2.79 9.33
N SER A 33 9.61 -3.88 8.63
CA SER A 33 10.12 -5.12 9.25
C SER A 33 11.64 -5.16 9.25
N THR A 34 12.25 -4.69 8.17
CA THR A 34 13.66 -4.34 8.11
C THR A 34 13.81 -2.91 7.63
N ALA A 35 15.03 -2.40 7.52
CA ALA A 35 15.28 -1.07 6.96
C ALA A 35 14.70 -0.92 5.54
N THR A 36 14.63 -2.00 4.77
CA THR A 36 14.25 -1.97 3.34
C THR A 36 12.99 -2.77 3.01
N ALA A 37 12.55 -3.69 3.88
CA ALA A 37 11.42 -4.57 3.60
C ALA A 37 10.18 -4.22 4.45
N GLU A 38 9.04 -4.17 3.76
CA GLU A 38 7.72 -4.09 4.37
C GLU A 38 7.25 -5.50 4.78
N PHE A 39 6.52 -5.60 5.89
CA PHE A 39 6.09 -6.84 6.52
C PHE A 39 5.43 -7.86 5.59
N ASN A 40 4.39 -7.49 4.84
CA ASN A 40 3.65 -8.42 3.99
C ASN A 40 4.52 -9.04 2.88
N ILE A 41 5.50 -8.29 2.38
CA ILE A 41 6.50 -8.81 1.43
C ILE A 41 7.56 -9.61 2.16
N TYR A 42 8.07 -9.13 3.28
CA TYR A 42 9.12 -9.78 4.08
C TYR A 42 8.72 -11.16 4.62
N VAL A 43 7.44 -11.34 4.96
CA VAL A 43 6.91 -12.62 5.48
C VAL A 43 6.98 -13.74 4.42
N ASP A 44 6.82 -13.41 3.14
CA ASP A 44 6.94 -14.38 2.05
C ASP A 44 7.40 -13.70 0.75
N PRO A 45 8.71 -13.38 0.65
CA PRO A 45 9.27 -12.70 -0.52
C PRO A 45 9.17 -13.55 -1.78
N GLU A 46 9.30 -14.87 -1.67
CA GLU A 46 9.18 -15.80 -2.79
C GLU A 46 7.77 -15.76 -3.39
N ALA A 47 6.73 -15.75 -2.56
CA ALA A 47 5.36 -15.57 -3.05
C ALA A 47 5.16 -14.18 -3.67
N ALA A 48 5.73 -13.14 -3.07
CA ALA A 48 5.67 -11.80 -3.66
C ALA A 48 6.32 -11.77 -5.05
N HIS A 49 7.50 -12.39 -5.20
CA HIS A 49 8.18 -12.53 -6.48
C HIS A 49 7.29 -13.22 -7.53
N VAL A 50 6.62 -14.33 -7.17
CA VAL A 50 5.67 -15.01 -8.06
C VAL A 50 4.54 -14.07 -8.52
N VAL A 51 3.99 -13.26 -7.60
CA VAL A 51 2.89 -12.34 -7.93
C VAL A 51 3.37 -11.21 -8.82
N PHE A 52 4.48 -10.53 -8.51
CA PHE A 52 5.02 -9.45 -9.35
C PHE A 52 5.52 -9.93 -10.72
N SER A 53 5.88 -11.20 -10.85
CA SER A 53 6.26 -11.82 -12.13
C SER A 53 5.10 -12.50 -12.87
N SER A 54 3.86 -12.39 -12.39
CA SER A 54 2.72 -13.11 -12.95
C SER A 54 2.18 -12.55 -14.27
N GLY A 55 2.53 -11.31 -14.61
CA GLY A 55 1.96 -10.58 -15.76
C GLY A 55 0.56 -10.01 -15.52
N ILE A 56 -0.04 -10.26 -14.35
CA ILE A 56 -1.31 -9.65 -13.95
C ILE A 56 -1.08 -8.14 -13.69
N PRO A 57 -1.97 -7.25 -14.13
CA PRO A 57 -1.90 -5.85 -13.72
C PRO A 57 -1.93 -5.72 -12.19
N ILE A 58 -1.00 -4.93 -11.62
CA ILE A 58 -0.88 -4.76 -10.17
C ILE A 58 -0.95 -3.28 -9.82
N LYS A 59 -1.76 -2.95 -8.81
CA LYS A 59 -1.66 -1.71 -8.04
C LYS A 59 -1.01 -1.99 -6.69
N MET A 60 0.17 -1.45 -6.46
CA MET A 60 0.93 -1.61 -5.22
C MET A 60 0.73 -0.40 -4.31
N CYS A 61 0.01 -0.59 -3.21
CA CYS A 61 -0.14 0.38 -2.13
C CYS A 61 0.94 0.13 -1.07
N GLY A 62 2.14 0.66 -1.31
CA GLY A 62 3.29 0.50 -0.41
C GLY A 62 3.34 1.50 0.76
N LEU A 63 4.35 1.37 1.63
CA LEU A 63 4.52 2.24 2.80
C LEU A 63 4.68 3.73 2.49
N ASN A 64 5.32 4.06 1.36
CA ASN A 64 5.48 5.46 0.93
C ASN A 64 4.12 6.15 0.67
N LEU A 65 3.12 5.38 0.23
CA LEU A 65 1.75 5.85 0.05
C LEU A 65 0.98 5.80 1.36
N THR A 66 0.89 4.61 1.96
CA THR A 66 -0.05 4.34 3.07
C THR A 66 0.23 5.15 4.33
N ARG A 67 1.48 5.56 4.56
CA ARG A 67 1.82 6.46 5.68
C ARG A 67 1.20 7.86 5.57
N GLN A 68 0.74 8.26 4.39
CA GLN A 68 0.02 9.52 4.19
C GLN A 68 -1.46 9.42 4.64
N ALA A 69 -2.02 8.21 4.69
CA ALA A 69 -3.36 7.92 5.23
C ALA A 69 -3.31 7.78 6.76
N ASN A 70 -2.82 8.81 7.45
CA ASN A 70 -2.61 8.79 8.89
C ASN A 70 -3.88 9.23 9.64
N ALA A 71 -4.52 8.31 10.37
CA ALA A 71 -5.67 8.62 11.19
C ALA A 71 -5.21 9.35 12.45
N THR A 72 -5.58 10.62 12.58
CA THR A 72 -5.28 11.45 13.76
C THR A 72 -6.47 11.48 14.71
N ASP A 73 -6.34 12.23 15.80
CA ASP A 73 -7.45 12.47 16.73
C ASP A 73 -8.67 13.10 16.03
N VAL A 74 -8.45 13.84 14.92
CA VAL A 74 -9.53 14.40 14.09
C VAL A 74 -10.35 13.29 13.45
N GLU A 75 -9.71 12.33 12.78
CA GLU A 75 -10.38 11.20 12.12
C GLU A 75 -11.07 10.28 13.13
N ILE A 76 -10.43 10.05 14.28
CA ILE A 76 -11.01 9.28 15.38
C ILE A 76 -12.29 9.95 15.90
N ALA A 77 -12.24 11.26 16.15
CA ALA A 77 -13.42 12.02 16.59
C ALA A 77 -14.54 11.99 15.55
N ARG A 78 -14.21 12.08 14.25
CA ARG A 78 -15.17 11.95 13.15
C ARG A 78 -15.84 10.58 13.12
N CYS A 79 -15.11 9.49 13.39
CA CYS A 79 -15.69 8.15 13.51
C CYS A 79 -16.66 8.06 14.70
N ARG A 80 -16.30 8.62 15.86
CA ARG A 80 -17.17 8.66 17.05
C ARG A 80 -18.44 9.48 16.81
N ALA A 81 -18.32 10.58 16.07
CA ALA A 81 -19.43 11.48 15.75
C ALA A 81 -20.52 10.85 14.86
N LEU A 82 -20.25 9.72 14.21
CA LEU A 82 -21.27 8.96 13.48
C LEU A 82 -22.39 8.44 14.39
N GLY A 83 -22.13 8.27 15.69
CA GLY A 83 -23.14 7.85 16.67
C GLY A 83 -23.64 6.42 16.52
N ASN A 84 -23.03 5.62 15.64
CA ASN A 84 -23.36 4.21 15.39
C ASN A 84 -22.32 3.27 16.04
N ARG A 85 -22.65 1.99 16.17
CA ARG A 85 -21.79 0.99 16.84
C ARG A 85 -20.50 0.78 16.06
N THR A 86 -20.57 0.70 14.74
CA THR A 86 -19.39 0.49 13.89
C THR A 86 -18.39 1.64 14.02
N GLY A 87 -18.86 2.89 14.01
CA GLY A 87 -18.02 4.07 14.20
C GLY A 87 -17.30 4.10 15.54
N GLN A 88 -17.96 3.66 16.63
CA GLN A 88 -17.31 3.51 17.93
C GLN A 88 -16.22 2.43 17.90
N ILE A 89 -16.51 1.25 17.35
CA ILE A 89 -15.53 0.15 17.25
C ILE A 89 -14.32 0.58 16.43
N VAL A 90 -14.53 1.21 15.27
CA VAL A 90 -13.42 1.69 14.43
C VAL A 90 -12.60 2.75 15.17
N ALA A 91 -13.24 3.70 15.86
CA ALA A 91 -12.54 4.69 16.66
C ALA A 91 -11.67 4.05 17.75
N ASP A 92 -12.17 3.03 18.45
CA ASP A 92 -11.43 2.34 19.50
C ASP A 92 -10.23 1.54 18.96
N LEU A 93 -10.39 0.88 17.80
CA LEU A 93 -9.29 0.23 17.09
C LEU A 93 -8.22 1.23 16.67
N LEU A 94 -8.62 2.40 16.17
CA LEU A 94 -7.70 3.47 15.78
C LEU A 94 -6.94 4.03 16.98
N VAL A 95 -7.60 4.22 18.12
CA VAL A 95 -6.94 4.67 19.37
C VAL A 95 -5.88 3.66 19.81
N PHE A 96 -6.23 2.37 19.84
CA PHE A 96 -5.28 1.31 20.20
C PHE A 96 -4.06 1.29 19.26
N PHE A 97 -4.30 1.37 17.95
CA PHE A 97 -3.24 1.36 16.95
C PHE A 97 -2.35 2.60 17.05
N ALA A 98 -2.93 3.80 17.17
CA ALA A 98 -2.18 5.05 17.34
C ALA A 98 -1.34 5.06 18.63
N GLY A 99 -1.85 4.47 19.71
CA GLY A 99 -1.08 4.29 20.96
C GLY A 99 0.17 3.44 20.75
N THR A 100 0.03 2.32 20.04
CA THR A 100 1.14 1.40 19.72
C THR A 100 2.18 2.09 18.83
N VAL A 101 1.74 2.82 17.80
CA VAL A 101 2.64 3.57 16.90
C VAL A 101 3.41 4.65 17.66
N LYS A 102 2.76 5.35 18.59
CA LYS A 102 3.40 6.35 19.44
C LYS A 102 4.45 5.74 20.37
N GLU A 103 4.16 4.59 20.96
CA GLU A 103 5.11 3.90 21.85
C GLU A 103 6.36 3.41 21.10
N VAL A 104 6.18 2.81 19.91
CA VAL A 104 7.27 2.19 19.15
C VAL A 104 8.08 3.21 18.35
N PHE A 105 7.41 4.19 17.74
CA PHE A 105 8.03 5.10 16.76
C PHE A 105 8.00 6.58 17.18
N GLY A 106 7.31 6.93 18.28
CA GLY A 106 7.19 8.32 18.74
C GLY A 106 6.30 9.20 17.85
N VAL A 107 5.54 8.61 16.91
CA VAL A 107 4.69 9.33 15.95
C VAL A 107 3.24 9.34 16.41
N SER A 108 2.55 10.46 16.22
CA SER A 108 1.12 10.61 16.51
C SER A 108 0.24 10.09 15.38
N GLY A 109 -0.85 9.41 15.74
CA GLY A 109 -1.82 8.84 14.80
C GLY A 109 -1.47 7.42 14.38
N GLY A 110 -2.29 6.86 13.49
CA GLY A 110 -2.13 5.51 12.98
C GLY A 110 -2.32 5.44 11.46
N SER A 111 -1.27 5.06 10.74
CA SER A 111 -1.34 4.87 9.29
C SER A 111 -2.28 3.72 8.91
N LEU A 112 -3.30 4.01 8.13
CA LEU A 112 -4.21 3.01 7.60
C LEU A 112 -3.64 2.40 6.32
N HIS A 113 -3.03 1.22 6.46
CA HIS A 113 -2.37 0.54 5.35
C HIS A 113 -3.36 -0.14 4.40
N ASP A 114 -4.03 -1.19 4.87
CA ASP A 114 -4.85 -2.06 4.04
C ASP A 114 -6.03 -1.35 3.35
N PRO A 115 -6.72 -0.38 3.99
CA PRO A 115 -7.82 0.31 3.34
C PRO A 115 -7.40 1.09 2.08
N CYS A 116 -6.12 1.48 1.93
CA CYS A 116 -5.64 2.12 0.70
C CYS A 116 -5.77 1.19 -0.52
N ALA A 117 -5.52 -0.12 -0.36
CA ALA A 117 -5.65 -1.08 -1.45
C ALA A 117 -7.11 -1.26 -1.89
N VAL A 118 -8.06 -1.11 -0.97
CA VAL A 118 -9.50 -1.13 -1.28
C VAL A 118 -9.93 0.20 -1.92
N ALA A 119 -9.49 1.32 -1.36
CA ALA A 119 -9.78 2.66 -1.90
C ALA A 119 -9.30 2.80 -3.36
N ALA A 120 -8.15 2.22 -3.71
CA ALA A 120 -7.61 2.19 -5.07
C ALA A 120 -8.53 1.51 -6.10
N LEU A 121 -9.46 0.67 -5.64
CA LEU A 121 -10.48 0.01 -6.47
C LEU A 121 -11.80 0.78 -6.52
N ILE A 122 -12.19 1.42 -5.41
CA ILE A 122 -13.45 2.17 -5.32
C ILE A 122 -13.36 3.48 -6.08
N ASP A 123 -12.33 4.27 -5.81
CA ASP A 123 -12.05 5.54 -6.49
C ASP A 123 -10.55 5.62 -6.79
N PRO A 124 -10.14 5.17 -7.98
CA PRO A 124 -8.74 5.22 -8.41
C PRO A 124 -8.15 6.63 -8.41
N THR A 125 -8.98 7.68 -8.46
CA THR A 125 -8.51 9.08 -8.50
C THR A 125 -8.05 9.60 -7.15
N LEU A 126 -8.26 8.83 -6.07
CA LEU A 126 -7.72 9.15 -4.75
C LEU A 126 -6.20 8.98 -4.68
N ILE A 127 -5.62 8.16 -5.55
CA ILE A 127 -4.21 7.79 -5.49
C ILE A 127 -3.55 8.11 -6.82
N GLU A 128 -2.46 8.86 -6.74
CA GLU A 128 -1.55 9.05 -7.86
C GLU A 128 -0.65 7.82 -7.97
N PHE A 129 -0.85 7.07 -9.05
CA PHE A 129 -0.04 5.90 -9.37
C PHE A 129 0.99 6.23 -10.44
N GLU A 130 2.17 5.64 -10.30
CA GLU A 130 3.22 5.70 -11.31
C GLU A 130 3.59 4.27 -11.77
N PRO A 131 3.57 3.98 -13.08
CA PRO A 131 4.03 2.70 -13.59
C PRO A 131 5.51 2.50 -13.26
N MET A 132 5.89 1.36 -12.69
CA MET A 132 7.27 0.98 -12.43
C MET A 132 7.48 -0.50 -12.70
N HIS A 133 8.72 -0.86 -13.03
CA HIS A 133 9.14 -2.25 -12.87
C HIS A 133 9.47 -2.49 -11.41
N VAL A 134 8.88 -3.51 -10.81
CA VAL A 134 9.06 -3.90 -9.41
C VAL A 134 9.57 -5.33 -9.36
N ALA A 135 10.80 -5.49 -8.89
CA ALA A 135 11.39 -6.78 -8.56
C ALA A 135 11.36 -7.01 -7.04
N VAL A 136 11.33 -8.28 -6.61
CA VAL A 136 11.46 -8.64 -5.19
C VAL A 136 12.85 -9.24 -4.98
N GLU A 137 13.59 -8.69 -4.02
CA GLU A 137 14.93 -9.18 -3.66
C GLU A 137 14.83 -10.45 -2.78
N LEU A 138 15.50 -11.52 -3.20
CA LEU A 138 15.40 -12.87 -2.60
C LEU A 138 16.73 -13.43 -2.09
N LYS A 139 17.83 -12.69 -2.21
CA LYS A 139 19.20 -13.17 -1.94
C LYS A 139 20.00 -12.28 -1.01
N GLY A 140 19.75 -10.97 -1.05
CA GLY A 140 20.56 -10.00 -0.30
C GLY A 140 20.49 -10.18 1.21
N GLU A 141 21.63 -10.06 1.90
CA GLU A 141 21.71 -10.16 3.36
C GLU A 141 20.94 -9.03 4.07
N HIS A 142 20.97 -7.82 3.51
CA HIS A 142 20.36 -6.63 4.11
C HIS A 142 19.06 -6.20 3.42
N THR A 143 18.79 -6.74 2.23
CA THR A 143 17.72 -6.29 1.35
C THR A 143 16.70 -7.38 1.03
N TYR A 144 16.78 -8.56 1.66
CA TYR A 144 15.80 -9.63 1.50
C TYR A 144 14.36 -9.12 1.76
N GLY A 145 13.45 -9.38 0.82
CA GLY A 145 12.06 -8.89 0.86
C GLY A 145 11.87 -7.44 0.42
N MET A 146 12.90 -6.75 -0.06
CA MET A 146 12.75 -5.40 -0.63
C MET A 146 12.00 -5.48 -1.96
N THR A 147 11.00 -4.61 -2.14
CA THR A 147 10.45 -4.28 -3.46
C THR A 147 11.35 -3.26 -4.15
N VAL A 148 12.17 -3.72 -5.08
CA VAL A 148 13.08 -2.89 -5.88
C VAL A 148 12.28 -2.26 -7.01
N CYS A 149 11.83 -1.03 -6.79
CA CYS A 149 11.06 -0.26 -7.77
C CYS A 149 11.98 0.59 -8.64
N ASP A 150 11.96 0.40 -9.97
CA ASP A 150 12.70 1.27 -10.88
C ASP A 150 11.96 2.60 -11.11
N HIS A 151 12.35 3.60 -10.34
CA HIS A 151 11.80 4.95 -10.40
C HIS A 151 12.75 5.96 -11.06
N ARG A 152 13.78 5.52 -11.80
CA ARG A 152 14.83 6.40 -12.37
C ARG A 152 14.32 7.35 -13.45
N HIS A 153 13.12 7.12 -13.98
CA HIS A 153 12.45 8.04 -14.90
C HIS A 153 11.76 9.20 -14.18
N LEU A 154 11.54 9.10 -12.87
CA LEU A 154 11.07 10.22 -12.06
C LEU A 154 12.22 11.22 -11.85
N ARG A 155 12.01 12.47 -12.28
CA ARG A 155 13.01 13.55 -12.24
C ARG A 155 12.39 14.85 -11.75
N GLY A 156 13.15 15.64 -11.01
CA GLY A 156 12.71 16.89 -10.39
C GLY A 156 13.41 17.08 -9.04
N ILE A 157 13.00 18.12 -8.30
CA ILE A 157 13.51 18.43 -6.97
C ILE A 157 12.31 18.63 -6.05
N GLY A 158 12.34 18.02 -4.85
CA GLY A 158 11.27 18.16 -3.86
C GLY A 158 9.91 17.66 -4.39
N ASP A 159 8.87 18.47 -4.20
CA ASP A 159 7.52 18.16 -4.64
C ASP A 159 7.32 18.21 -6.17
N GLU A 160 8.31 18.67 -6.93
CA GLU A 160 8.22 18.76 -8.40
C GLU A 160 8.74 17.51 -9.14
N ILE A 161 8.87 16.37 -8.46
CA ILE A 161 9.25 15.11 -9.10
C ILE A 161 8.17 14.69 -10.10
N LYS A 162 8.55 14.57 -11.38
CA LYS A 162 7.65 14.24 -12.50
C LYS A 162 8.18 13.07 -13.33
N SER A 163 7.28 12.37 -14.00
CA SER A 163 7.57 11.26 -14.93
C SER A 163 8.04 11.79 -16.30
N ILE A 164 9.23 12.40 -16.34
CA ILE A 164 9.79 13.05 -17.55
C ILE A 164 11.09 12.40 -18.06
N GLY A 165 11.72 11.57 -17.25
CA GLY A 165 12.95 10.87 -17.61
C GLY A 165 12.69 9.69 -18.53
N LYS A 166 13.71 9.28 -19.28
CA LYS A 166 13.64 8.06 -20.09
C LYS A 166 13.66 6.83 -19.18
N ARG A 167 12.69 5.93 -19.36
CA ARG A 167 12.68 4.61 -18.70
C ARG A 167 13.89 3.79 -19.17
N LYS A 168 14.59 3.17 -18.23
CA LYS A 168 15.70 2.24 -18.46
C LYS A 168 15.35 0.93 -17.77
N GLY A 169 15.83 -0.20 -18.28
CA GLY A 169 15.54 -1.51 -17.69
C GLY A 169 14.26 -2.14 -18.25
N GLU A 170 13.65 -3.00 -17.44
CA GLU A 170 12.48 -3.79 -17.82
C GLU A 170 11.20 -2.95 -17.93
N THR A 171 10.22 -3.48 -18.65
CA THR A 171 8.90 -2.85 -18.75
C THR A 171 8.19 -2.83 -17.40
N PRO A 172 7.40 -1.78 -17.10
CA PRO A 172 6.59 -1.76 -15.89
C PRO A 172 5.69 -3.00 -15.75
N ASN A 173 5.65 -3.57 -14.55
CA ASN A 173 4.77 -4.69 -14.17
C ASN A 173 3.79 -4.31 -13.06
N ALA A 174 3.91 -3.10 -12.48
CA ALA A 174 2.99 -2.59 -11.47
C ALA A 174 2.83 -1.07 -11.58
N GLU A 175 1.66 -0.61 -11.15
CA GLU A 175 1.37 0.78 -10.81
C GLU A 175 1.65 0.99 -9.31
N VAL A 176 2.68 1.78 -8.99
CA VAL A 176 3.11 2.03 -7.60
C VAL A 176 2.47 3.33 -7.13
N GLY A 177 1.70 3.26 -6.04
CA GLY A 177 1.06 4.44 -5.47
C GLY A 177 2.08 5.37 -4.83
N LEU A 178 2.01 6.66 -5.14
CA LEU A 178 2.95 7.69 -4.67
C LEU A 178 2.31 8.69 -3.71
N ARG A 179 1.13 9.21 -4.04
CA ARG A 179 0.40 10.19 -3.24
C ARG A 179 -1.05 9.77 -3.09
N ILE A 180 -1.64 10.05 -1.93
CA ILE A 180 -3.07 9.85 -1.69
C ILE A 180 -3.70 11.17 -1.24
N ASP A 181 -4.87 11.48 -1.77
CA ASP A 181 -5.73 12.52 -1.22
C ASP A 181 -6.32 12.03 0.10
N ALA A 182 -5.62 12.32 1.20
CA ALA A 182 -5.97 11.82 2.53
C ALA A 182 -7.35 12.29 2.98
N GLU A 183 -7.73 13.54 2.67
CA GLU A 183 -9.04 14.07 3.06
C GLU A 183 -10.16 13.33 2.35
N ARG A 184 -10.08 13.19 1.01
CA ARG A 184 -11.08 12.43 0.26
C ARG A 184 -11.09 10.95 0.64
N PHE A 185 -9.93 10.37 0.92
CA PHE A 185 -9.82 9.00 1.43
C PHE A 185 -10.58 8.83 2.76
N PHE A 186 -10.37 9.72 3.74
CA PHE A 186 -11.09 9.66 5.02
C PHE A 186 -12.57 9.98 4.87
N ASN A 187 -12.96 10.86 3.95
CA ASN A 187 -14.36 11.09 3.61
C ASN A 187 -15.03 9.81 3.08
N LEU A 188 -14.36 9.09 2.17
CA LEU A 188 -14.83 7.80 1.65
C LEU A 188 -14.95 6.76 2.77
N LEU A 189 -13.89 6.60 3.57
CA LEU A 189 -13.84 5.61 4.64
C LEU A 189 -14.92 5.86 5.70
N ILE A 190 -14.97 7.07 6.24
CA ILE A 190 -15.90 7.43 7.32
C ILE A 190 -17.34 7.46 6.81
N GLY A 191 -17.57 7.93 5.57
CA GLY A 191 -18.87 7.83 4.91
C GLY A 191 -19.34 6.39 4.78
N THR A 192 -18.44 5.47 4.42
CA THR A 192 -18.73 4.02 4.33
C THR A 192 -19.08 3.45 5.70
N ILE A 193 -18.30 3.77 6.75
CA ILE A 193 -18.57 3.34 8.13
C ILE A 193 -19.95 3.84 8.61
N GLY A 194 -20.35 5.04 8.20
CA GLY A 194 -21.66 5.62 8.51
C GLY A 194 -22.85 4.84 7.95
N MET A 195 -22.65 3.98 6.94
CA MET A 195 -23.70 3.13 6.38
C MET A 195 -23.98 1.87 7.21
N TYR A 196 -23.11 1.55 8.18
CA TYR A 196 -23.23 0.37 9.03
C TYR A 196 -23.85 0.72 10.39
N PRO A 197 -24.49 -0.25 11.07
CA PRO A 197 -25.11 -0.03 12.38
C PRO A 197 -24.10 0.25 13.50
#